data_AF-A0A2R7KR39-F1
#
_entry.id   AF-A0A2R7KR39-F1
#
_cell.length_a   1.000
_cell.length_b   1.000
_cell.length_c   1.000
_cell.angle_alpha   90.00
_cell.angle_beta   90.00
_cell.angle_gamma   90.00
#
_symmetry.space_group_name_H-M   'P 1'
#
loop_
_entity.id
_entity.type
_entity.pdbx_description
1 polymer ?
#
loop_
_entity_poly.entity_id
_entity_poly.type
_entity_poly.pdbx_seq_one_letter_code
_entity_poly.pdbx_strand_id
1 'polypeptide(L)'
;MMQPKETGINLFMVLFKEIENINRPIQEYFMRNLDWAYKTLTDEIFDAIANNNQKQAAKELTAIRRELIKLQQITAVDLIIKFDPEWPGLRKQEKDSRPDQFRSGMVYLVMDRLDIIIEFLVNYKSIPRIPKKI
;
A
#
# COMPACT_ATOMS: atom_id res chain seq x y z
N MET A 1 23.04 -14.87 -8.82
CA MET A 1 22.32 -13.99 -7.87
C MET A 1 20.92 -13.80 -8.42
N MET A 2 19.88 -14.31 -7.74
CA MET A 2 18.49 -13.99 -8.10
C MET A 2 18.20 -12.59 -7.53
N GLN A 3 17.86 -11.64 -8.39
CA GLN A 3 17.24 -10.40 -7.92
C GLN A 3 15.94 -10.79 -7.20
N PRO A 4 15.68 -10.31 -5.97
CA PRO A 4 14.41 -10.57 -5.32
C PRO A 4 13.30 -10.05 -6.23
N LYS A 5 12.31 -10.91 -6.52
CA LYS A 5 11.09 -10.51 -7.23
C LYS A 5 10.48 -9.37 -6.41
N GLU A 6 10.44 -8.15 -6.95
CA GLU A 6 9.85 -7.01 -6.25
C GLU A 6 8.37 -7.28 -6.07
N THR A 7 7.93 -7.50 -4.83
CA THR A 7 6.51 -7.71 -4.53
C THR A 7 5.77 -6.39 -4.55
N GLY A 8 4.46 -6.43 -4.79
CA GLY A 8 3.63 -5.21 -4.77
C GLY A 8 3.78 -4.42 -3.47
N ILE A 9 3.85 -5.11 -2.33
CA ILE A 9 4.08 -4.52 -1.00
C ILE A 9 5.42 -3.77 -0.93
N ASN A 10 6.50 -4.36 -1.46
CA ASN A 10 7.81 -3.72 -1.47
C ASN A 10 7.81 -2.46 -2.34
N LEU A 11 7.09 -2.46 -3.45
CA LEU A 11 6.95 -1.27 -4.30
C LEU A 11 6.24 -0.13 -3.55
N PHE A 12 5.19 -0.42 -2.78
CA PHE A 12 4.56 0.57 -1.89
C PHE A 12 5.54 1.10 -0.82
N MET A 13 6.37 0.22 -0.23
CA MET A 13 7.39 0.64 0.72
C MET A 13 8.44 1.57 0.10
N VAL A 14 8.83 1.33 -1.15
CA VAL A 14 9.77 2.19 -1.89
C VAL A 14 9.17 3.59 -2.09
N LEU A 15 7.89 3.69 -2.43
CA LEU A 15 7.18 4.98 -2.57
C LEU A 15 7.19 5.76 -1.25
N PHE A 16 6.89 5.09 -0.12
CA PHE A 16 6.95 5.76 1.19
C PHE A 16 8.37 6.24 1.55
N LYS A 17 9.41 5.45 1.25
CA LYS A 17 10.81 5.86 1.48
C LYS A 17 11.22 7.06 0.61
N GLU A 18 10.69 7.13 -0.61
CA GLU A 18 10.87 8.30 -1.47
C GLU A 18 10.21 9.54 -0.88
N ILE A 19 8.98 9.40 -0.38
CA ILE A 19 8.26 10.47 0.31
C ILE A 19 8.97 10.89 1.60
N GLU A 20 9.51 9.96 2.36
CA GLU A 20 10.22 10.25 3.61
C GLU A 20 11.48 11.10 3.41
N ASN A 21 12.16 10.92 2.28
CA ASN A 21 13.45 11.52 2.00
C ASN A 21 13.33 13.00 1.58
N ILE A 22 13.34 13.88 2.58
CA ILE A 22 13.28 15.34 2.37
C ILE A 22 14.47 15.93 1.62
N ASN A 23 15.60 15.21 1.54
CA ASN A 23 16.82 15.69 0.89
C ASN A 23 16.83 15.46 -0.63
N ARG A 24 15.80 14.80 -1.17
CA ARG A 24 15.67 14.53 -2.61
C ARG A 24 14.28 14.91 -3.08
N PRO A 25 14.12 15.54 -4.25
CA PRO A 25 12.79 15.76 -4.81
C PRO A 25 12.09 14.41 -5.06
N ILE A 26 10.76 14.41 -4.97
CA ILE A 26 9.94 13.30 -5.46
C ILE A 26 10.20 13.16 -6.96
N GLN A 27 10.32 11.93 -7.43
CA GLN A 27 10.66 11.60 -8.80
C GLN A 27 9.47 11.86 -9.72
N GLU A 28 9.74 12.32 -10.94
CA GLU A 28 8.70 12.67 -11.93
C GLU A 28 7.78 11.49 -12.28
N TYR A 29 8.28 10.27 -12.13
CA TYR A 29 7.55 9.04 -12.42
C TYR A 29 6.85 8.44 -11.18
N PHE A 30 6.75 9.17 -10.07
CA PHE A 30 6.10 8.71 -8.84
C PHE A 30 4.69 8.13 -9.09
N MET A 31 3.84 8.84 -9.83
CA MET A 31 2.48 8.39 -10.15
C MET A 31 2.48 7.08 -10.95
N ARG A 32 3.41 6.94 -11.89
CA ARG A 32 3.56 5.71 -12.68
C ARG A 32 4.00 4.55 -11.79
N ASN A 33 4.91 4.79 -10.86
CA ASN A 33 5.37 3.79 -9.91
C ASN A 33 4.26 3.39 -8.93
N LEU A 34 3.40 4.34 -8.52
CA LEU A 34 2.21 4.07 -7.72
C LEU A 34 1.23 3.15 -8.46
N ASP A 35 0.91 3.46 -9.71
CA ASP A 35 0.04 2.61 -10.53
C ASP A 35 0.67 1.22 -10.77
N TRP A 36 1.99 1.16 -10.94
CA TRP A 36 2.70 -0.11 -11.08
C TRP A 36 2.70 -0.94 -9.78
N ALA A 37 2.89 -0.31 -8.62
CA ALA A 37 2.80 -0.95 -7.31
C ALA A 37 1.39 -1.51 -7.07
N TYR A 38 0.37 -0.70 -7.35
CA TYR A 38 -1.04 -1.11 -7.28
C TYR A 38 -1.30 -2.32 -8.17
N LYS A 39 -0.95 -2.24 -9.46
CA LYS A 39 -1.15 -3.33 -10.42
C LYS A 39 -0.45 -4.61 -9.99
N THR A 40 0.82 -4.51 -9.59
CA THR A 40 1.62 -5.68 -9.19
C THR A 40 1.00 -6.38 -7.98
N LEU A 41 0.55 -5.62 -6.97
CA LEU A 41 -0.11 -6.19 -5.81
C LEU A 41 -1.47 -6.81 -6.15
N THR A 42 -2.26 -6.17 -7.01
CA THR A 42 -3.54 -6.74 -7.44
C THR A 42 -3.34 -8.02 -8.26
N ASP A 43 -2.33 -8.08 -9.12
CA ASP A 43 -1.99 -9.28 -9.89
C ASP A 43 -1.59 -10.43 -8.93
N GLU A 44 -0.76 -10.16 -7.92
CA GLU A 44 -0.40 -11.14 -6.88
C GLU A 44 -1.63 -11.66 -6.13
N ILE A 45 -2.57 -10.79 -5.79
CA ILE A 45 -3.83 -11.15 -5.13
C ILE A 45 -4.70 -12.04 -6.03
N PHE A 46 -4.86 -11.66 -7.30
CA PHE A 46 -5.67 -12.44 -8.24
C PHE A 46 -5.01 -13.78 -8.59
N ASP A 47 -3.69 -13.83 -8.71
CA ASP A 47 -2.94 -15.07 -8.89
C ASP A 47 -3.11 -16.00 -7.69
N ALA A 48 -3.03 -15.46 -6.47
CA ALA A 48 -3.29 -16.22 -5.24
C ALA A 48 -4.73 -16.76 -5.19
N ILE A 49 -5.69 -16.03 -5.73
CA ILE A 49 -7.11 -16.44 -5.82
C ILE A 49 -7.31 -17.50 -6.90
N ALA A 50 -6.72 -17.35 -8.08
CA ALA A 50 -6.95 -18.19 -9.24
C ALA A 50 -6.23 -19.53 -9.17
N ASN A 51 -5.01 -19.55 -8.62
CA ASN A 51 -4.13 -20.71 -8.68
C ASN A 51 -4.18 -21.59 -7.43
N ASN A 52 -4.82 -21.13 -6.35
CA ASN A 52 -4.92 -21.87 -5.09
C ASN A 52 -6.34 -22.36 -4.82
N ASN A 53 -6.45 -23.41 -3.99
CA ASN A 53 -7.74 -23.76 -3.39
C ASN A 53 -8.20 -22.66 -2.40
N GLN A 54 -9.50 -22.63 -2.11
CA GLN A 54 -10.12 -21.58 -1.28
C GLN A 54 -9.43 -21.39 0.09
N LYS A 55 -8.99 -22.48 0.74
CA LYS A 55 -8.34 -22.42 2.05
C LYS A 55 -6.96 -21.78 1.96
N GLN A 56 -6.19 -22.13 0.94
CA GLN A 56 -4.85 -21.59 0.71
C GLN A 56 -4.92 -20.12 0.25
N ALA A 57 -5.80 -19.80 -0.70
CA ALA A 57 -6.06 -18.41 -1.10
C ALA A 57 -6.44 -17.54 0.11
N ALA A 58 -7.38 -17.97 0.94
CA ALA A 58 -7.78 -17.21 2.13
C ALA A 58 -6.62 -16.96 3.12
N LYS A 59 -5.70 -17.93 3.27
CA LYS A 59 -4.51 -17.78 4.11
C LYS A 59 -3.56 -16.74 3.55
N GLU A 60 -3.28 -16.78 2.25
CA GLU A 60 -2.40 -15.84 1.55
C GLU A 60 -2.98 -14.42 1.58
N LEU A 61 -4.26 -14.25 1.26
CA LEU A 61 -4.94 -12.96 1.32
C LEU A 61 -4.96 -12.38 2.74
N THR A 62 -5.10 -13.23 3.76
CA THR A 62 -5.01 -12.80 5.16
C THR A 62 -3.61 -12.31 5.52
N ALA A 63 -2.57 -12.96 4.99
CA ALA A 63 -1.17 -12.54 5.19
C ALA A 63 -0.92 -11.18 4.52
N ILE A 64 -1.29 -11.04 3.24
CA ILE A 64 -1.19 -9.78 2.48
C ILE A 64 -1.92 -8.66 3.24
N ARG A 65 -3.17 -8.87 3.65
CA ARG A 65 -3.95 -7.87 4.40
C ARG A 65 -3.23 -7.40 5.67
N ARG A 66 -2.64 -8.32 6.43
CA ARG A 66 -1.90 -7.97 7.66
C ARG A 66 -0.68 -7.12 7.37
N GLU A 67 0.03 -7.40 6.28
CA GLU A 67 1.20 -6.61 5.87
C GLU A 67 0.80 -5.22 5.38
N LEU A 68 -0.29 -5.10 4.60
CA LEU A 68 -0.80 -3.80 4.15
C LEU A 68 -1.27 -2.92 5.33
N ILE A 69 -2.00 -3.50 6.28
CA ILE A 69 -2.43 -2.76 7.49
C ILE A 69 -1.21 -2.26 8.27
N LYS A 70 -0.16 -3.09 8.43
CA LYS A 70 1.08 -2.66 9.09
C LYS A 70 1.76 -1.53 8.33
N LEU A 71 1.86 -1.64 7.00
CA LEU A 71 2.47 -0.61 6.17
C LEU A 71 1.72 0.72 6.29
N GLN A 72 0.38 0.68 6.27
CA GLN A 72 -0.45 1.87 6.43
C GLN A 72 -0.34 2.47 7.84
N GLN A 73 -0.47 1.65 8.89
CA GLN A 73 -0.49 2.12 10.28
C GLN A 73 0.86 2.61 10.78
N ILE A 74 1.96 2.00 10.34
CA ILE A 74 3.30 2.36 10.81
C ILE A 74 3.86 3.43 9.88
N THR A 75 3.98 3.15 8.58
CA THR A 75 4.72 4.03 7.69
C THR A 75 3.90 5.23 7.23
N ALA A 76 2.65 5.03 6.81
CA ALA A 76 1.87 6.14 6.27
C ALA A 76 1.45 7.15 7.36
N VAL A 77 1.03 6.66 8.53
CA VAL A 77 0.67 7.53 9.67
C VAL A 77 1.87 8.33 10.17
N ASP A 78 3.06 7.72 10.31
CA ASP A 78 4.27 8.44 10.73
C ASP A 78 4.62 9.56 9.75
N LEU A 79 4.46 9.32 8.44
CA LEU A 79 4.70 10.34 7.41
C LEU A 79 3.64 11.44 7.38
N ILE A 80 2.36 11.12 7.65
CA ILE A 80 1.30 12.13 7.82
C ILE A 80 1.62 13.01 9.02
N ILE A 81 1.92 12.42 10.18
CA ILE A 81 2.29 13.18 11.39
C ILE A 81 3.50 14.10 11.10
N LYS A 82 4.45 13.64 10.29
CA LYS A 82 5.65 14.39 9.92
C LYS A 82 5.36 15.57 8.98
N PHE A 83 4.49 15.39 7.98
CA PHE A 83 4.33 16.33 6.86
C PHE A 83 3.02 17.12 6.86
N ASP A 84 1.95 16.60 7.46
CA ASP A 84 0.64 17.24 7.57
C ASP A 84 0.46 17.89 8.97
N PRO A 85 0.56 19.22 9.07
CA PRO A 85 0.42 19.92 10.35
C PRO A 85 -1.03 19.98 10.85
N GLU A 86 -2.01 19.74 9.98
CA GLU A 86 -3.44 19.82 10.31
C GLU A 86 -4.02 18.46 10.73
N TRP A 87 -3.18 17.42 10.83
CA TRP A 87 -3.67 16.08 11.17
C TRP A 87 -4.30 16.06 12.57
N PRO A 88 -5.57 15.61 12.72
CA PRO A 88 -6.32 15.69 13.98
C PRO A 88 -5.70 14.93 15.17
N GLY A 89 -4.72 14.06 14.92
CA GLY A 89 -4.00 13.28 15.93
C GLY A 89 -2.75 13.95 16.52
N LEU A 90 -2.30 15.08 15.98
CA LEU A 90 -1.09 15.77 16.43
C LEU A 90 -1.29 16.48 17.79
N ARG A 91 -1.07 15.75 18.89
CA ARG A 91 -0.84 16.38 20.20
C ARG A 91 0.53 17.05 20.21
N LYS A 92 0.60 18.36 19.94
CA LYS A 92 1.76 19.24 20.21
C LYS A 92 3.14 18.56 20.08
N GLN A 93 3.37 17.79 19.01
CA GLN A 93 4.69 17.25 18.71
C GLN A 93 5.49 18.27 17.90
N GLU A 94 6.80 18.17 18.03
CA GLU A 94 7.76 19.26 18.00
C GLU A 94 7.80 20.03 16.67
N LYS A 95 7.97 21.35 16.82
CA LYS A 95 7.99 22.39 15.78
C LYS A 95 9.16 22.31 14.78
N ASP A 96 9.90 21.21 14.73
CA ASP A 96 11.15 21.12 13.97
C ASP A 96 10.97 20.59 12.54
N SER A 97 9.83 19.98 12.19
CA SER A 97 9.52 19.69 10.79
C SER A 97 8.80 20.86 10.13
N ARG A 98 9.42 21.45 9.11
CA ARG A 98 8.68 22.34 8.19
C ARG A 98 7.64 21.48 7.46
N PRO A 99 6.34 21.83 7.53
CA PRO A 99 5.31 21.13 6.78
C PRO A 99 5.66 21.04 5.29
N ASP A 100 5.51 19.86 4.70
CA ASP A 100 5.66 19.65 3.25
C ASP A 100 4.33 19.10 2.70
N GLN A 101 3.43 20.04 2.36
CA GLN A 101 2.07 19.74 1.89
C GLN A 101 2.06 18.92 0.59
N PHE A 102 3.11 19.06 -0.23
CA PHE A 102 3.22 18.26 -1.44
C PHE A 102 3.49 16.79 -1.09
N ARG A 103 4.43 16.53 -0.18
CA ARG A 103 4.70 15.19 0.32
C ARG A 103 3.53 14.59 1.07
N SER A 104 2.82 15.36 1.91
CA SER A 104 1.61 14.84 2.56
C SER A 104 0.56 14.43 1.53
N GLY A 105 0.36 15.23 0.47
CA GLY A 105 -0.48 14.85 -0.67
C GLY A 105 -0.06 13.52 -1.32
N MET A 106 1.25 13.29 -1.47
CA MET A 106 1.76 12.02 -1.98
C MET A 106 1.49 10.85 -1.02
N VAL A 107 1.61 11.05 0.30
CA VAL A 107 1.25 10.01 1.29
C VAL A 107 -0.23 9.61 1.14
N TYR A 108 -1.12 10.59 1.02
CA TYR A 108 -2.56 10.32 0.84
C TYR A 108 -2.86 9.55 -0.44
N LEU A 109 -2.21 9.89 -1.56
CA LEU A 109 -2.38 9.14 -2.81
C LEU A 109 -1.95 7.68 -2.69
N VAL A 110 -0.86 7.42 -1.96
CA VAL A 110 -0.41 6.05 -1.69
C VAL A 110 -1.42 5.32 -0.79
N MET A 111 -1.94 5.99 0.23
CA MET A 111 -2.94 5.44 1.13
C MET A 111 -4.26 5.10 0.43
N ASP A 112 -4.76 5.97 -0.44
CA ASP A 112 -6.00 5.73 -1.20
C ASP A 112 -5.91 4.42 -2.00
N ARG A 113 -4.74 4.16 -2.62
CA ARG A 113 -4.52 2.90 -3.35
C ARG A 113 -4.46 1.69 -2.43
N LEU A 114 -3.85 1.81 -1.25
CA LEU A 114 -3.82 0.75 -0.25
C LEU A 114 -5.21 0.46 0.30
N ASP A 115 -6.01 1.49 0.57
CA ASP A 115 -7.36 1.37 1.11
C ASP A 115 -8.28 0.60 0.15
N ILE A 116 -8.21 0.88 -1.16
CA ILE A 116 -8.94 0.11 -2.17
C ILE A 116 -8.61 -1.39 -2.10
N ILE A 117 -7.32 -1.72 -1.94
CA ILE A 117 -6.87 -3.12 -1.86
C ILE A 117 -7.30 -3.75 -0.54
N ILE A 118 -7.14 -3.05 0.58
CA ILE A 118 -7.53 -3.53 1.91
C ILE A 118 -9.04 -3.76 1.96
N GLU A 119 -9.85 -2.84 1.43
CA GLU A 119 -11.30 -2.97 1.35
C GLU A 119 -11.69 -4.22 0.57
N PHE A 120 -11.08 -4.45 -0.59
CA PHE A 120 -11.27 -5.68 -1.35
C PHE A 120 -10.94 -6.93 -0.51
N LEU A 121 -9.78 -6.95 0.16
CA LEU A 121 -9.34 -8.08 0.97
C LEU A 121 -10.22 -8.34 2.20
N VAL A 122 -10.82 -7.30 2.77
CA VAL A 122 -11.77 -7.41 3.89
C VAL A 122 -13.11 -7.98 3.40
N ASN A 123 -13.58 -7.54 2.24
CA ASN A 123 -14.88 -7.91 1.69
C ASN A 123 -14.87 -9.21 0.87
N TYR A 124 -13.70 -9.71 0.49
CA TYR A 124 -13.56 -10.95 -0.26
C TYR A 124 -13.99 -12.17 0.57
N LYS A 125 -15.13 -12.78 0.19
CA LYS A 125 -15.65 -14.01 0.81
C LYS A 125 -15.22 -15.28 0.07
N SER A 126 -15.36 -15.26 -1.26
CA SER A 126 -15.00 -16.35 -2.19
C SER A 126 -15.30 -15.92 -3.62
N ILE A 127 -14.60 -16.46 -4.62
CA ILE A 127 -15.08 -16.35 -6.02
C ILE A 127 -16.45 -17.04 -6.12
N PRO A 128 -17.47 -16.42 -6.72
CA PRO A 128 -18.70 -17.13 -7.09
C PRO A 128 -18.31 -18.36 -7.91
N ARG A 129 -18.78 -19.54 -7.52
CA ARG A 129 -18.54 -20.77 -8.30
C ARG A 129 -19.10 -20.53 -9.71
N ILE A 130 -18.23 -20.31 -10.69
CA ILE A 130 -18.64 -20.35 -12.09
C ILE A 130 -19.08 -21.78 -12.32
N PRO A 131 -20.38 -22.05 -12.61
CA PRO A 131 -20.80 -23.40 -12.90
C PRO A 131 -19.96 -23.91 -14.06
N LYS A 132 -19.23 -25.01 -13.83
CA LYS A 132 -18.57 -25.72 -14.92
C LYS A 132 -19.67 -26.06 -15.92
N LYS A 133 -19.52 -25.61 -17.17
CA LYS A 133 -20.45 -25.99 -18.25
C LYS A 133 -20.58 -27.51 -18.22
N ILE A 134 -21.83 -27.97 -18.07
CA ILE A 134 -22.24 -29.37 -18.15
C ILE A 134 -22.04 -29.83 -19.59
#